data_AF-A0A5K0YAB9-F1
#
_entry.id   AF-A0A5K0YAB9-F1
#
_cell.length_a   1.000
_cell.length_b   1.000
_cell.length_c   1.000
_cell.angle_alpha   90.00
_cell.angle_beta   90.00
_cell.angle_gamma   90.00
#
_symmetry.space_group_name_H-M   'P 1'
#
loop_
_entity.id
_entity.type
_entity.pdbx_description
1 polymer ?
#
loop_
_entity_poly.entity_id
_entity_poly.type
_entity_poly.pdbx_seq_one_letter_code
_entity_poly.pdbx_strand_id
1 'polypeptide(L)'
;TGKATLGETLYKHITSPEHFYPEDVLDCLDLSTEYNALDIADKVEASIYVWTRKGVLAHSKSSWDLVTADGGKMDMLTDRAKSLLLCLKQRCPGLSQTSLDTAKIQYNK
;
A
#
# COMPACT_ATOMS: atom_id res chain seq x y z
N THR A 1 -12.35 1.65 2.40
CA THR A 1 -11.34 1.70 3.49
C THR A 1 -10.17 0.81 3.10
N GLY A 2 -8.94 1.05 3.57
CA GLY A 2 -7.76 0.25 3.16
C GLY A 2 -7.93 -1.26 3.32
N LYS A 3 -8.76 -1.70 4.28
CA LYS A 3 -9.18 -3.11 4.45
C LYS A 3 -9.89 -3.70 3.22
N ALA A 4 -10.73 -2.93 2.54
CA ALA A 4 -11.48 -3.39 1.37
C ALA A 4 -10.61 -3.46 0.10
N THR A 5 -9.55 -2.64 0.03
CA THR A 5 -8.65 -2.59 -1.12
C THR A 5 -7.55 -3.64 -1.05
N LEU A 6 -6.92 -3.85 0.12
CA LEU A 6 -5.84 -4.83 0.30
C LEU A 6 -6.32 -6.26 0.54
N GLY A 7 -7.57 -6.44 0.96
CA GLY A 7 -8.03 -7.70 1.53
C GLY A 7 -7.59 -7.87 2.99
N GLU A 8 -8.30 -8.71 3.74
CA GLU A 8 -8.11 -8.82 5.19
C GLU A 8 -6.72 -9.34 5.59
N THR A 9 -6.12 -10.21 4.78
CA THR A 9 -4.82 -10.85 5.05
C THR A 9 -3.66 -9.87 4.93
N LEU A 10 -3.59 -9.10 3.84
CA LEU A 10 -2.59 -8.05 3.66
C LEU A 10 -2.79 -6.90 4.65
N TYR A 11 -4.05 -6.52 4.89
CA TYR A 11 -4.35 -5.45 5.85
C TYR A 11 -3.84 -5.80 7.26
N LYS A 12 -4.04 -7.05 7.71
CA LYS A 12 -3.52 -7.53 9.01
C LYS A 12 -1.99 -7.47 9.08
N HIS A 13 -1.29 -7.89 8.02
CA HIS A 13 0.18 -7.86 8.01
C HIS A 13 0.73 -6.43 8.05
N ILE A 14 0.17 -5.53 7.24
CA ILE A 14 0.64 -4.14 7.18
C ILE A 14 0.31 -3.37 8.46
N THR A 15 -0.83 -3.68 9.10
CA THR A 15 -1.26 -3.04 10.36
C THR A 15 -0.76 -3.73 11.63
N SER A 16 -0.05 -4.85 11.51
CA SER A 16 0.45 -5.58 12.68
C SER A 16 1.41 -4.68 13.51
N PRO A 17 1.26 -4.62 14.84
CA PRO A 17 2.15 -3.83 15.70
C PRO A 17 3.57 -4.41 15.80
N GLU A 18 3.78 -5.65 15.34
CA GLU A 18 5.09 -6.31 15.33
C GLU A 18 6.01 -5.80 14.21
N HIS A 19 7.25 -6.29 14.18
CA HIS A 19 8.22 -6.00 13.14
C HIS A 19 7.64 -6.37 11.76
N PHE A 20 7.67 -5.42 10.83
CA PHE A 20 7.16 -5.61 9.48
C PHE A 20 8.29 -6.02 8.55
N TYR A 21 8.18 -7.23 8.01
CA TYR A 21 9.10 -7.75 7.01
C TYR A 21 8.35 -7.92 5.68
N PRO A 22 8.63 -7.09 4.67
CA PRO A 22 7.91 -7.16 3.39
C PRO A 22 8.11 -8.51 2.70
N GLU A 23 9.28 -9.13 2.84
CA GLU A 23 9.56 -10.46 2.27
C GLU A 23 8.67 -11.56 2.87
N ASP A 24 8.50 -11.60 4.19
CA ASP A 24 7.62 -12.57 4.87
C ASP A 24 6.17 -12.42 4.41
N VAL A 25 5.74 -11.17 4.18
CA VAL A 25 4.40 -10.89 3.63
C VAL A 25 4.31 -11.42 2.20
N LEU A 26 5.32 -11.19 1.35
CA LEU A 26 5.34 -11.69 -0.02
C LEU A 26 5.32 -13.22 -0.09
N ASP A 27 5.99 -13.91 0.83
CA ASP A 27 5.97 -15.36 0.92
C ASP A 27 4.59 -15.91 1.27
N CYS A 28 3.75 -15.12 1.95
CA CYS A 28 2.36 -15.46 2.24
C CYS A 28 1.39 -15.13 1.08
N LEU A 29 1.86 -14.48 0.02
CA LEU A 29 1.05 -14.06 -1.12
C LEU A 29 1.23 -15.00 -2.30
N ASP A 30 0.13 -15.19 -3.04
CA ASP A 30 0.17 -15.98 -4.26
C ASP A 30 0.78 -15.16 -5.41
N LEU A 31 2.07 -15.36 -5.64
CA LEU A 31 2.83 -14.79 -6.76
C LEU A 31 3.08 -15.81 -7.88
N SER A 32 2.32 -16.91 -7.91
CA SER A 32 2.50 -17.99 -8.89
C SER A 32 2.24 -17.57 -10.33
N THR A 33 1.45 -16.50 -10.54
CA THR A 33 1.13 -15.94 -11.84
C THR A 33 1.42 -14.44 -11.88
N GLU A 34 1.76 -13.95 -13.07
CA GLU A 34 1.94 -12.51 -13.31
C GLU A 34 0.67 -11.72 -12.96
N TYR A 35 -0.51 -12.25 -13.33
CA TYR A 35 -1.80 -11.62 -13.03
C TYR A 35 -2.00 -11.40 -11.53
N ASN A 36 -1.71 -12.41 -10.70
CA ASN A 36 -1.86 -12.28 -9.25
C ASN A 36 -0.86 -11.27 -8.67
N ALA A 37 0.39 -11.30 -9.13
CA ALA A 37 1.39 -10.31 -8.73
C ALA A 37 0.97 -8.88 -9.11
N LEU A 38 0.35 -8.70 -10.28
CA LEU A 38 -0.11 -7.41 -10.77
C LEU A 38 -1.32 -6.90 -9.98
N ASP A 39 -2.30 -7.77 -9.71
CA ASP A 39 -3.46 -7.44 -8.88
C ASP A 39 -3.05 -7.04 -7.45
N ILE A 40 -2.06 -7.73 -6.87
CA ILE A 40 -1.47 -7.35 -5.58
C ILE A 40 -0.80 -5.97 -5.67
N ALA A 41 0.00 -5.71 -6.72
CA ALA A 41 0.65 -4.42 -6.92
C ALA A 41 -0.38 -3.28 -7.01
N ASP A 42 -1.43 -3.45 -7.80
CA ASP A 42 -2.52 -2.47 -7.96
C ASP A 42 -3.23 -2.18 -6.64
N LYS A 43 -3.53 -3.21 -5.84
CA LYS A 43 -4.16 -3.08 -4.52
C LYS A 43 -3.28 -2.35 -3.50
N VAL A 44 -1.97 -2.64 -3.52
CA VAL A 44 -0.98 -1.98 -2.67
C VAL A 44 -0.86 -0.50 -3.06
N GLU A 45 -0.75 -0.18 -4.35
CA GLU A 45 -0.69 1.21 -4.84
C GLU A 45 -1.95 2.00 -4.51
N ALA A 46 -3.13 1.42 -4.68
CA ALA A 46 -4.40 2.04 -4.30
C ALA A 46 -4.45 2.35 -2.78
N SER A 47 -3.83 1.51 -1.95
CA SER A 47 -3.81 1.68 -0.51
C SER A 47 -2.81 2.72 -0.04
N ILE A 48 -1.63 2.77 -0.67
CA ILE A 48 -0.66 3.87 -0.52
C ILE A 48 -1.36 5.21 -0.81
N TYR A 49 -2.12 5.30 -1.90
CA TYR A 49 -2.84 6.52 -2.25
C TYR A 49 -3.86 6.92 -1.17
N VAL A 50 -4.68 5.97 -0.72
CA VAL A 50 -5.69 6.23 0.33
C VAL A 50 -5.05 6.66 1.65
N TRP A 51 -3.97 6.00 2.08
CA TRP A 51 -3.30 6.33 3.34
C TRP A 51 -2.53 7.63 3.27
N THR A 52 -1.83 7.91 2.16
CA THR A 52 -1.16 9.20 1.93
C THR A 52 -2.17 10.35 1.99
N ARG A 53 -3.32 10.20 1.30
CA ARG A 53 -4.37 11.23 1.31
C ARG A 53 -4.94 11.44 2.72
N LYS A 54 -5.12 10.36 3.49
CA LYS A 54 -5.60 10.42 4.87
C LYS A 54 -4.58 11.04 5.83
N GLY A 55 -3.29 10.74 5.67
CA GLY A 55 -2.20 11.35 6.44
C GLY A 55 -2.14 12.87 6.23
N VAL A 56 -2.17 13.33 4.98
CA VAL A 56 -2.18 14.77 4.65
C VAL A 56 -3.43 15.49 5.20
N LEU A 57 -4.61 14.86 5.09
CA LEU A 57 -5.84 15.40 5.65
C LEU A 57 -5.84 15.46 7.19
N ALA A 58 -5.17 14.52 7.86
CA ALA A 58 -4.98 14.52 9.32
C ALA A 58 -4.00 15.61 9.75
N HIS A 59 -2.96 15.88 8.96
CA HIS A 59 -1.98 16.93 9.23
C HIS A 59 -2.54 18.35 9.00
N SER A 60 -3.59 18.49 8.19
CA SER A 60 -4.22 19.77 7.84
C SER A 60 -5.39 20.17 8.76
N LYS A 61 -5.77 19.35 9.75
CA LYS A 61 -6.88 19.62 10.69
C LYS A 61 -6.38 20.04 12.08
N SER A 62 -7.16 20.92 12.71
CA SER A 62 -6.95 21.57 14.02
C SER A 62 -6.55 20.63 15.18
N SER A 63 -5.78 21.19 16.12
CA SER A 63 -5.14 20.61 17.32
C SER A 63 -6.00 19.68 18.21
N TRP A 64 -7.32 19.65 18.04
CA TRP A 64 -8.23 18.76 18.80
C TRP A 64 -8.51 17.44 18.07
N ASP A 65 -8.40 17.38 16.74
CA ASP A 65 -8.47 16.14 15.95
C ASP A 65 -7.17 15.33 16.07
N LEU A 66 -6.08 16.01 16.47
CA LEU A 66 -4.76 15.46 16.76
C LEU A 66 -4.74 14.46 17.92
N VAL A 67 -5.71 14.51 18.84
CA VAL A 67 -5.86 13.51 19.91
C VAL A 67 -6.44 12.18 19.39
N THR A 68 -7.04 12.19 18.20
CA THR A 68 -7.45 10.99 17.45
C THR A 68 -6.51 10.66 16.29
N ALA A 69 -5.42 11.41 16.12
CA ALA A 69 -4.62 11.39 14.90
C ALA A 69 -3.88 10.06 14.72
N ASP A 70 -4.53 9.24 13.93
CA ASP A 70 -3.99 8.14 13.16
C ASP A 70 -3.00 8.63 12.07
N GLY A 71 -2.62 9.91 12.02
CA GLY A 71 -1.73 10.48 10.99
C GLY A 71 -0.36 9.80 10.93
N GLY A 72 0.35 9.69 12.06
CA GLY A 72 1.62 8.96 12.13
C GLY A 72 1.47 7.46 11.85
N LYS A 73 0.31 6.87 12.15
CA LYS A 73 0.00 5.49 11.77
C LYS A 73 -0.23 5.36 10.26
N MET A 74 -0.93 6.30 9.63
CA MET A 74 -1.14 6.31 8.18
C MET A 74 0.19 6.49 7.43
N ASP A 75 1.09 7.32 7.96
CA ASP A 75 2.45 7.48 7.39
C ASP A 75 3.25 6.18 7.52
N MET A 76 3.23 5.52 8.68
CA MET A 76 3.85 4.21 8.88
C MET A 76 3.26 3.15 7.92
N LEU A 77 1.94 3.08 7.78
CA LEU A 77 1.26 2.14 6.86
C LEU A 77 1.65 2.42 5.40
N THR A 78 1.78 3.70 5.05
CA THR A 78 2.22 4.13 3.72
C THR A 78 3.65 3.68 3.45
N ASP A 79 4.56 3.86 4.40
CA ASP A 79 5.97 3.45 4.27
C ASP A 79 6.14 1.93 4.15
N ARG A 80 5.40 1.17 4.97
CA ARG A 80 5.34 -0.30 4.89
C ARG A 80 4.82 -0.80 3.54
N ALA A 81 3.74 -0.20 3.02
CA ALA A 81 3.23 -0.58 1.71
C ALA A 81 4.16 -0.20 0.55
N LYS A 82 4.86 0.94 0.64
CA LYS A 82 5.90 1.29 -0.35
C LYS A 82 7.05 0.27 -0.35
N SER A 83 7.49 -0.15 0.82
CA SER A 83 8.52 -1.19 0.98
C SER A 83 8.07 -2.53 0.41
N LEU A 84 6.82 -2.93 0.68
CA LEU A 84 6.22 -4.14 0.10
C LEU A 84 6.16 -4.09 -1.43
N LEU A 85 5.72 -2.95 -1.99
CA LEU A 85 5.65 -2.76 -3.44
C LEU A 85 7.04 -2.81 -4.09
N LEU A 86 8.06 -2.27 -3.42
CA LEU A 86 9.44 -2.34 -3.90
C LEU A 86 9.95 -3.78 -3.95
N CYS A 87 9.78 -4.54 -2.87
CA CYS A 87 10.16 -5.95 -2.82
C CYS A 87 9.39 -6.78 -3.86
N LEU A 88 8.10 -6.53 -4.05
CA LEU A 88 7.29 -7.18 -5.08
C LEU A 88 7.86 -6.93 -6.49
N LYS A 89 8.23 -5.69 -6.81
CA LYS A 89 8.85 -5.33 -8.11
C LYS A 89 10.23 -5.98 -8.29
N GLN A 90 11.00 -6.17 -7.22
CA GLN A 90 12.29 -6.86 -7.27
C GLN A 90 12.12 -8.38 -7.50
N ARG A 91 11.11 -8.98 -6.89
CA ARG A 91 10.80 -10.42 -7.03
C ARG A 91 10.16 -10.74 -8.38
N CYS A 92 9.50 -9.77 -9.00
CA CYS A 92 8.85 -9.88 -10.30
C CYS A 92 9.36 -8.80 -11.28
N PRO A 93 10.62 -8.91 -11.79
CA PRO A 93 11.21 -7.89 -12.65
C PRO A 93 10.55 -7.76 -14.03
N GLY A 94 9.74 -8.74 -14.45
CA GLY A 94 8.97 -8.73 -15.69
C GLY A 94 7.51 -8.30 -15.52
N LEU A 95 7.13 -7.76 -14.36
CA LEU A 95 5.74 -7.37 -14.08
C LEU A 95 5.28 -6.28 -15.05
N SER A 96 4.16 -6.52 -15.73
CA SER A 96 3.47 -5.50 -16.52
C SER A 96 3.20 -4.22 -15.73
N GLN A 97 3.05 -3.08 -16.41
CA GLN A 97 2.77 -1.80 -15.75
C GLN A 97 1.46 -1.88 -14.95
N THR A 98 1.46 -1.30 -13.74
CA THR A 98 0.28 -1.24 -12.89
C THR A 98 -0.81 -0.37 -13.52
N SER A 99 -2.07 -0.62 -13.15
CA SER A 99 -3.23 0.16 -13.61
C SER A 99 -3.05 1.66 -13.28
N LEU A 100 -2.42 1.98 -12.15
CA LEU A 100 -2.10 3.36 -11.77
C LEU A 100 -1.04 3.98 -12.70
N ASP A 101 0.00 3.23 -13.07
CA ASP A 101 1.04 3.73 -13.96
C ASP A 101 0.53 3.91 -15.39
N THR A 102 -0.32 3.00 -15.88
CA THR A 102 -1.05 3.20 -17.15
C THR A 102 -1.95 4.44 -17.09
N ALA A 103 -2.69 4.64 -16.00
CA ALA A 103 -3.53 5.82 -15.82
C ALA A 103 -2.71 7.12 -15.74
N LYS A 104 -1.54 7.11 -15.08
CA LYS A 104 -0.63 8.28 -15.06
C LYS A 104 -0.16 8.63 -16.46
N ILE A 105 0.18 7.65 -17.30
CA ILE A 105 0.60 7.90 -18.69
C ILE A 105 -0.56 8.45 -19.52
N GLN A 106 -1.77 7.89 -19.33
CA GLN A 106 -2.95 8.28 -20.10
C GLN A 106 -3.51 9.66 -19.72
N TYR A 107 -3.36 10.07 -18.46
CA TYR A 107 -4.00 11.28 -17.92
C TYR A 107 -3.02 12.37 -17.43
N ASN A 108 -1.69 12.16 -17.41
CA ASN A 108 -0.76 13.29 -17.30
C ASN A 108 -0.74 14.04 -18.63
N LYS A 109 -1.18 15.30 -18.58
CA LYS A 109 -1.12 16.24 -19.70
C LYS A 109 0.00 17.24 -19.49
#